data_AF-A0A8D8JQA1-F1
#
_entry.id   AF-A0A8D8JQA1-F1
#
_cell.length_a   1.000
_cell.length_b   1.000
_cell.length_c   1.000
_cell.angle_alpha   90.00
_cell.angle_beta   90.00
_cell.angle_gamma   90.00
#
_symmetry.space_group_name_H-M   'P 1'
#
loop_
_entity.id
_entity.type
_entity.pdbx_description
1 polymer ?
#
loop_
_entity_poly.entity_id
_entity_poly.type
_entity_poly.pdbx_seq_one_letter_code
_entity_poly.pdbx_strand_id
1 'polypeptide(L)'
;MVIAIGFEGSANKIGVGIVRDGEVLANERETYITPPGEGFLPKETAQHHRSKIHDILKRSLAAAGITPKDIDVVCYTKGPGMAPPLLAVAIVARTVALIWNKPILGVNHCIGHIEM
;
A
#
# COMPACT_ATOMS: atom_id res chain seq x y z
N MET A 1 -13.58 -5.75 -16.68
CA MET A 1 -12.44 -4.92 -16.30
C MET A 1 -12.25 -5.06 -14.81
N VAL A 2 -11.06 -5.38 -14.35
CA VAL A 2 -10.77 -5.61 -12.91
C VAL A 2 -9.98 -4.42 -12.39
N ILE A 3 -10.47 -3.80 -11.31
CA ILE A 3 -9.77 -2.72 -10.60
C ILE A 3 -9.17 -3.25 -9.32
N ALA A 4 -7.83 -3.28 -9.25
CA ALA A 4 -7.08 -3.67 -8.07
C ALA A 4 -6.51 -2.45 -7.35
N ILE A 5 -6.61 -2.44 -6.03
CA ILE A 5 -5.88 -1.49 -5.18
C ILE A 5 -4.76 -2.21 -4.42
N GLY A 6 -3.53 -1.75 -4.59
CA GLY A 6 -2.32 -2.33 -3.99
C GLY A 6 -1.76 -1.48 -2.86
N PHE A 7 -1.36 -2.12 -1.76
CA PHE A 7 -0.71 -1.49 -0.61
C PHE A 7 0.73 -2.02 -0.42
N GLU A 8 1.71 -1.12 -0.45
CA GLU A 8 3.14 -1.41 -0.29
C GLU A 8 3.73 -0.62 0.88
N GLY A 9 4.51 -1.29 1.73
CA GLY A 9 5.18 -0.70 2.88
C GLY A 9 6.10 -1.67 3.60
N SER A 10 6.84 -2.47 2.82
CA SER A 10 7.82 -3.45 3.30
C SER A 10 9.10 -2.81 3.85
N ALA A 11 9.44 -1.60 3.39
CA ALA A 11 10.67 -0.88 3.70
C ALA A 11 10.37 0.57 4.18
N ASN A 12 11.17 1.57 3.78
CA ASN A 12 10.98 2.96 4.20
C ASN A 12 10.01 3.78 3.33
N LYS A 13 9.48 3.20 2.25
CA LYS A 13 8.44 3.80 1.42
C LYS A 13 7.11 3.19 1.80
N ILE A 14 6.07 4.02 1.86
CA ILE A 14 4.68 3.59 1.92
C ILE A 14 3.98 4.10 0.67
N GLY A 15 3.19 3.24 0.02
CA GLY A 15 2.48 3.60 -1.20
C GLY A 15 1.16 2.86 -1.36
N VAL A 16 0.27 3.49 -2.11
CA VAL A 16 -1.00 2.90 -2.55
C VAL A 16 -1.13 3.13 -4.06
N GLY A 17 -1.30 2.03 -4.79
CA GLY A 17 -1.46 2.02 -6.24
C GLY A 17 -2.85 1.52 -6.64
N ILE A 18 -3.37 1.99 -7.76
CA ILE A 18 -4.63 1.53 -8.35
C ILE A 18 -4.40 1.22 -9.82
N VAL A 19 -4.73 -0.01 -10.21
CA VAL A 19 -4.55 -0.51 -11.59
C VAL A 19 -5.88 -1.03 -12.13
N ARG A 20 -6.19 -0.73 -13.39
CA ARG A 20 -7.34 -1.25 -14.13
C ARG A 20 -6.86 -1.88 -15.42
N ASP A 21 -6.95 -3.20 -15.54
CA ASP A 21 -6.58 -3.96 -16.76
C ASP A 21 -5.22 -3.54 -17.37
N GLY A 22 -4.19 -3.38 -16.54
CA GLY A 22 -2.83 -2.99 -16.97
C GLY A 22 -2.58 -1.47 -17.04
N GLU A 23 -3.61 -0.64 -16.88
CA GLU A 23 -3.45 0.81 -16.79
C GLU A 23 -3.29 1.26 -15.33
N VAL A 24 -2.25 2.06 -15.05
CA VAL A 24 -2.01 2.66 -13.74
C VAL A 24 -2.83 3.94 -13.60
N LEU A 25 -3.86 3.91 -12.75
CA LEU A 25 -4.75 5.05 -12.51
C LEU A 25 -4.25 5.97 -11.39
N ALA A 26 -3.56 5.41 -10.40
CA ALA A 26 -2.94 6.16 -9.30
C ALA A 26 -1.73 5.38 -8.75
N ASN A 27 -0.73 6.12 -8.25
CA ASN A 27 0.46 5.53 -7.65
C ASN A 27 1.08 6.49 -6.62
N GLU A 28 0.33 6.76 -5.55
CA GLU A 28 0.74 7.72 -4.51
C GLU A 28 1.75 7.08 -3.55
N ARG A 29 2.77 7.84 -3.16
CA ARG A 29 3.87 7.35 -2.31
C ARG A 29 4.44 8.42 -1.40
N GLU A 30 4.85 8.00 -0.21
CA GLU A 30 5.65 8.79 0.73
C GLU A 30 6.91 8.02 1.13
N THR A 31 7.99 8.75 1.41
CA THR A 31 9.27 8.17 1.83
C THR A 31 9.64 8.66 3.22
N TYR A 32 9.92 7.74 4.14
CA TYR A 32 10.55 8.08 5.41
C TYR A 32 12.05 8.34 5.18
N ILE A 33 12.47 9.58 5.44
CA ILE A 33 13.84 10.05 5.27
C ILE A 33 14.44 10.27 6.66
N THR A 34 15.55 9.61 6.94
CA THR A 34 16.34 9.76 8.17
C THR A 34 17.37 10.89 8.04
N PRO A 35 17.87 11.42 9.17
CA PRO A 35 19.00 12.36 9.15
C PRO A 35 20.23 11.78 8.43
N PRO A 36 21.12 12.65 7.91
CA PRO A 36 22.38 12.21 7.30
C PRO A 36 23.19 11.31 8.24
N GLY A 37 23.61 10.14 7.75
CA GLY A 37 24.40 9.18 8.52
C GLY A 37 23.58 8.11 9.26
N GLU A 38 22.25 8.17 9.21
CA GLU A 38 21.37 7.21 9.90
C GLU A 38 20.58 6.32 8.93
N GLY A 39 20.37 5.05 9.34
CA GLY A 39 19.46 4.12 8.67
C GLY A 39 18.06 4.18 9.29
N PHE A 40 17.03 3.93 8.48
CA PHE A 40 15.66 3.86 8.98
C PHE A 40 15.46 2.61 9.85
N LEU A 41 14.96 2.84 11.07
CA LEU A 41 14.70 1.77 12.03
C LEU A 41 13.25 1.27 11.90
N PRO A 42 12.98 -0.02 12.20
CA PRO A 42 11.66 -0.61 11.97
C PRO A 42 10.50 0.07 12.71
N LYS A 43 10.72 0.53 13.94
CA LYS A 43 9.68 1.14 14.79
C LYS A 43 9.26 2.51 14.24
N GLU A 44 10.22 3.37 13.95
CA GLU A 44 10.06 4.73 13.44
C GLU A 44 9.44 4.69 12.03
N THR A 45 9.89 3.74 11.20
CA THR A 45 9.30 3.51 9.87
C THR A 45 7.82 3.12 9.96
N ALA A 46 7.47 2.22 10.88
CA ALA A 46 6.07 1.83 11.09
C ALA A 46 5.22 3.00 11.62
N GLN A 47 5.78 3.85 12.49
CA GLN A 47 5.10 5.07 12.95
C GLN A 47 4.83 6.04 11.79
N HIS A 48 5.82 6.24 10.91
CA HIS A 48 5.64 7.00 9.67
C HIS A 48 4.53 6.41 8.80
N HIS A 49 4.52 5.10 8.57
CA HIS A 49 3.49 4.47 7.74
C HIS A 49 2.08 4.66 8.32
N ARG A 50 1.91 4.49 9.64
CA ARG A 50 0.63 4.70 10.33
C ARG A 50 0.12 6.13 10.21
N SER A 51 1.01 7.13 10.22
CA SER A 51 0.60 8.54 10.09
C SER A 51 0.28 8.95 8.65
N LYS A 52 0.75 8.21 7.64
CA LYS A 52 0.58 8.58 6.22
C LYS A 52 -0.44 7.75 5.46
N ILE A 53 -0.62 6.48 5.81
CA ILE A 53 -1.35 5.52 4.97
C ILE A 53 -2.81 5.92 4.68
N HIS A 54 -3.50 6.57 5.62
CA HIS A 54 -4.86 7.07 5.43
C HIS A 54 -4.93 8.18 4.37
N ASP A 55 -4.00 9.13 4.43
CA ASP A 55 -3.96 10.25 3.50
C ASP A 55 -3.52 9.80 2.10
N ILE A 56 -2.57 8.88 1.99
CA ILE A 56 -2.17 8.27 0.72
C ILE A 56 -3.34 7.51 0.10
N LEU A 57 -4.09 6.74 0.88
CA LEU A 57 -5.27 6.02 0.40
C LEU A 57 -6.31 7.00 -0.19
N LYS A 58 -6.63 8.08 0.54
CA LYS A 58 -7.55 9.12 0.04
C LYS A 58 -7.07 9.75 -1.25
N ARG A 59 -5.79 10.14 -1.31
CA ARG A 59 -5.19 10.72 -2.52
C ARG A 59 -5.23 9.75 -3.69
N SER A 60 -4.98 8.46 -3.46
CA SER A 60 -4.99 7.45 -4.51
C SER A 60 -6.38 7.27 -5.13
N LEU A 61 -7.42 7.19 -4.31
CA LEU A 61 -8.81 7.13 -4.79
C LEU A 61 -9.20 8.40 -5.55
N ALA A 62 -8.80 9.57 -5.05
CA ALA A 62 -9.07 10.84 -5.71
C ALA A 62 -8.32 10.96 -7.05
N ALA A 63 -7.04 10.61 -7.11
CA ALA A 63 -6.23 10.63 -8.32
C ALA A 63 -6.76 9.67 -9.40
N ALA A 64 -7.21 8.49 -9.00
CA ALA A 64 -7.85 7.53 -9.90
C ALA A 64 -9.29 7.91 -10.30
N GLY A 65 -9.90 8.91 -9.64
CA GLY A 65 -11.27 9.33 -9.90
C GLY A 65 -12.33 8.27 -9.61
N ILE A 66 -12.07 7.37 -8.65
CA ILE A 66 -12.97 6.25 -8.31
C ILE A 66 -13.36 6.24 -6.84
N THR A 67 -14.36 5.42 -6.53
CA THR A 67 -14.83 5.17 -5.17
C THR A 67 -14.48 3.74 -4.73
N PRO A 68 -14.53 3.44 -3.42
CA PRO A 68 -14.33 2.07 -2.94
C PRO A 68 -15.27 1.01 -3.53
N LYS A 69 -16.44 1.42 -4.07
CA LYS A 69 -17.40 0.50 -4.70
C LYS A 69 -16.86 -0.11 -5.99
N ASP A 70 -16.04 0.67 -6.71
CA ASP A 70 -15.47 0.32 -8.01
C ASP A 70 -14.28 -0.65 -7.88
N ILE A 71 -13.68 -0.77 -6.70
CA ILE A 71 -12.58 -1.71 -6.43
C ILE A 71 -13.09 -3.14 -6.45
N ASP A 72 -12.43 -4.03 -7.19
CA ASP A 72 -12.77 -5.45 -7.25
C ASP A 72 -11.95 -6.28 -6.26
N VAL A 73 -10.70 -5.89 -5.99
CA VAL A 73 -9.79 -6.64 -5.11
C VAL A 73 -8.81 -5.73 -4.37
N VAL A 74 -8.56 -6.05 -3.11
CA VAL A 74 -7.53 -5.41 -2.27
C VAL A 74 -6.29 -6.28 -2.26
N CYS A 75 -5.15 -5.73 -2.64
CA CYS A 75 -3.85 -6.38 -2.65
C CYS A 75 -2.93 -5.74 -1.62
N TYR A 76 -2.13 -6.51 -0.90
CA TYR A 76 -1.12 -5.95 0.00
C TYR A 76 0.14 -6.77 0.02
N THR A 77 1.24 -6.12 0.35
CA THR A 77 2.53 -6.79 0.47
C THR A 77 2.54 -7.69 1.69
N LYS A 78 2.57 -9.01 1.46
CA LYS A 78 2.69 -10.02 2.52
C LYS A 78 4.15 -10.23 2.95
N GLY A 79 5.09 -9.91 2.07
CA GLY A 79 6.54 -9.95 2.34
C GLY A 79 7.36 -10.29 1.09
N PRO A 80 8.70 -10.35 1.19
CA PRO A 80 9.51 -10.05 2.38
C PRO A 80 9.49 -8.57 2.77
N GLY A 81 10.04 -8.26 3.95
CA GLY A 81 10.12 -6.87 4.46
C GLY A 81 10.34 -6.79 5.96
N MET A 82 10.41 -5.57 6.48
CA MET A 82 10.50 -5.31 7.92
C MET A 82 9.16 -5.62 8.61
N ALA A 83 9.19 -6.40 9.69
CA ALA A 83 7.97 -6.88 10.34
C ALA A 83 7.02 -5.75 10.83
N PRO A 84 7.49 -4.68 11.51
CA PRO A 84 6.57 -3.65 11.99
C PRO A 84 5.90 -2.83 10.86
N PRO A 85 6.61 -2.39 9.80
CA PRO A 85 5.99 -1.76 8.62
C PRO A 85 5.01 -2.68 7.87
N LEU A 86 5.39 -3.95 7.63
CA LEU A 86 4.49 -4.93 7.01
C LEU A 86 3.18 -5.09 7.80
N LEU A 87 3.27 -5.18 9.13
CA LEU A 87 2.09 -5.27 9.99
C LEU A 87 1.21 -4.03 9.90
N ALA A 88 1.81 -2.83 9.87
CA ALA A 88 1.06 -1.58 9.74
C ALA A 88 0.24 -1.53 8.44
N VAL A 89 0.83 -1.96 7.32
CA VAL A 89 0.14 -2.02 6.03
C VAL A 89 -0.92 -3.13 6.00
N ALA A 90 -0.58 -4.33 6.48
CA ALA A 90 -1.48 -5.47 6.46
C ALA A 90 -2.76 -5.22 7.27
N ILE A 91 -2.67 -4.52 8.40
CA ILE A 91 -3.84 -4.13 9.19
C ILE A 91 -4.78 -3.26 8.36
N VAL A 92 -4.27 -2.20 7.72
CA VAL A 92 -5.09 -1.29 6.92
C VAL A 92 -5.72 -2.01 5.73
N ALA A 93 -4.94 -2.80 4.98
CA ALA A 93 -5.45 -3.57 3.85
C ALA A 93 -6.60 -4.52 4.25
N ARG A 94 -6.44 -5.23 5.39
CA ARG A 94 -7.51 -6.09 5.93
C ARG A 94 -8.73 -5.30 6.38
N THR A 95 -8.53 -4.18 7.05
CA THR A 95 -9.62 -3.30 7.49
C THR A 95 -10.42 -2.77 6.31
N VAL A 96 -9.78 -2.28 5.25
CA VAL A 96 -10.51 -1.77 4.08
C VAL A 96 -11.20 -2.89 3.30
N ALA A 97 -10.57 -4.06 3.16
CA ALA A 97 -11.20 -5.21 2.53
C ALA A 97 -12.48 -5.64 3.27
N LEU A 98 -12.45 -5.64 4.61
CA LEU A 98 -13.62 -5.92 5.44
C LEU A 98 -14.71 -4.85 5.30
N ILE A 99 -14.35 -3.57 5.41
CA ILE A 99 -15.31 -2.46 5.31
C ILE A 99 -15.96 -2.40 3.92
N TRP A 100 -15.19 -2.63 2.86
CA TRP A 100 -15.68 -2.58 1.48
C TRP A 100 -16.28 -3.89 0.99
N ASN A 101 -16.22 -4.95 1.82
CA ASN A 101 -16.63 -6.30 1.49
C ASN A 101 -16.01 -6.79 0.17
N LYS A 102 -14.68 -6.67 0.05
CA LYS A 102 -13.91 -7.04 -1.13
C LYS A 102 -12.94 -8.19 -0.82
N PRO A 103 -12.66 -9.08 -1.80
CA PRO A 103 -11.60 -10.08 -1.64
C PRO A 103 -10.25 -9.41 -1.37
N ILE A 104 -9.38 -10.12 -0.63
CA ILE A 104 -8.04 -9.65 -0.29
C ILE A 104 -6.96 -10.67 -0.71
N LEU A 105 -5.90 -10.18 -1.33
CA LEU A 105 -4.76 -10.98 -1.79
C LEU A 105 -3.46 -10.50 -1.16
N GLY A 106 -2.69 -11.44 -0.61
CA GLY A 106 -1.33 -11.18 -0.15
C GLY A 106 -0.34 -11.39 -1.29
N VAL A 107 0.44 -10.36 -1.59
CA VAL A 107 1.39 -10.32 -2.72
C VAL A 107 2.81 -10.45 -2.20
N ASN A 108 3.64 -11.19 -2.92
CA ASN A 108 5.08 -11.23 -2.67
C ASN A 108 5.74 -9.96 -3.26
N HIS A 109 6.52 -9.25 -2.45
CA HIS A 109 7.16 -7.99 -2.83
C HIS A 109 8.03 -8.13 -4.08
N CYS A 110 8.85 -9.19 -4.16
CA CYS A 110 9.74 -9.41 -5.29
C CYS A 110 8.97 -9.73 -6.58
N ILE A 111 7.90 -10.52 -6.49
CA ILE A 111 7.02 -10.79 -7.64
C ILE A 111 6.33 -9.50 -8.09
N GLY A 112 5.86 -8.67 -7.15
CA GLY A 112 5.28 -7.36 -7.48
C GLY A 112 6.25 -6.44 -8.23
N HIS A 113 7.57 -6.58 -8.02
CA HIS A 113 8.57 -5.88 -8.82
C HIS A 113 8.78 -6.45 -10.22
N ILE A 114 8.56 -7.75 -10.43
CA ILE A 114 8.70 -8.42 -11.74
C ILE A 114 7.50 -8.11 -12.64
N GLU A 115 6.30 -8.09 -12.07
CA GLU A 115 5.02 -7.91 -12.78
C GLU A 115 4.61 -6.43 -12.93
N MET A 116 5.51 -5.50 -12.61
CA MET A 116 5.25 -4.04 -12.61
C MET A 116 5.27 -3.44 -14.01
#